data_AF-A0A971TGE8-F1
#
_entry.id   AF-A0A971TGE8-F1
#
_cell.length_a   1.000
_cell.length_b   1.000
_cell.length_c   1.000
_cell.angle_alpha   90.00
_cell.angle_beta   90.00
_cell.angle_gamma   90.00
#
_symmetry.space_group_name_H-M   'P 1'
#
loop_
_entity.id
_entity.type
_entity.pdbx_description
1 polymer ?
#
loop_
_entity_poly.entity_id
_entity_poly.type
_entity_poly.pdbx_seq_one_letter_code
_entity_poly.pdbx_strand_id
1 'polypeptide(L)'
;MADKKDRLLENAFEIFDKSTGKKIVYIMADKKCERYAHTLQTLISAKHDLKCSIYTKQVYKAHMSKVSSDNLIVFIGENDISNAALPKVKNQADGNFGLVYGWHGKRAIISTESIFVNQQSLKDFVEYYNNLCEGMQKQITQFGACNDLLTYFSIIGGGIMGLGGLGIIPIVTSSFVLSFGFVGIKNKNTFKNFKIKKDLQYRACIMEFYNNGLDKFIEDACRE
;
A
#
# COMPACT_ATOMS: atom_id res chain seq x y z
N MET A 1 -30.11 -25.44 7.08
CA MET A 1 -29.21 -24.89 6.05
C MET A 1 -28.79 -23.51 6.52
N ALA A 2 -27.65 -23.40 7.19
CA ALA A 2 -27.14 -22.10 7.64
C ALA A 2 -26.76 -21.28 6.40
N ASP A 3 -27.29 -20.06 6.32
CA ASP A 3 -27.17 -19.18 5.16
C ASP A 3 -25.69 -18.85 4.94
N LYS A 4 -25.28 -18.67 3.67
CA LYS A 4 -23.89 -18.35 3.30
C LYS A 4 -23.42 -17.04 3.96
N LYS A 5 -24.37 -16.20 4.38
CA LYS A 5 -24.19 -15.02 5.24
C LYS A 5 -23.75 -15.36 6.66
N ASP A 6 -24.30 -16.40 7.28
CA ASP A 6 -23.98 -16.77 8.67
C ASP A 6 -22.55 -17.31 8.81
N ARG A 7 -22.02 -17.97 7.78
CA ARG A 7 -20.61 -18.42 7.76
C ARG A 7 -19.60 -17.27 7.64
N LEU A 8 -20.01 -16.12 7.10
CA LEU A 8 -19.18 -14.91 7.11
C LEU A 8 -19.19 -14.21 8.49
N LEU A 9 -20.16 -14.54 9.35
CA LEU A 9 -20.34 -13.95 10.69
C LEU A 9 -19.57 -14.69 11.79
N GLU A 10 -19.18 -15.95 11.58
CA GLU A 10 -18.47 -16.77 12.59
C GLU A 10 -16.93 -16.64 12.56
N ASN A 11 -16.32 -16.22 11.46
CA ASN A 11 -14.85 -16.06 11.33
C ASN A 11 -14.40 -14.60 11.37
N ALA A 12 -14.89 -13.82 12.34
CA ALA A 12 -14.48 -12.43 12.50
C ALA A 12 -13.14 -12.35 13.26
N PHE A 13 -12.10 -11.81 12.61
CA PHE A 13 -10.80 -11.47 13.21
C PHE A 13 -10.02 -12.63 13.86
N GLU A 14 -9.77 -13.70 13.11
CA GLU A 14 -8.81 -14.74 13.49
C GLU A 14 -7.36 -14.23 13.38
N ILE A 15 -6.46 -14.72 14.24
CA ILE A 15 -5.04 -14.36 14.19
C ILE A 15 -4.30 -15.21 13.13
N PHE A 16 -4.71 -16.47 13.01
CA PHE A 16 -4.18 -17.43 12.05
C PHE A 16 -5.31 -18.05 11.25
N ASP A 17 -5.05 -18.31 9.97
CA ASP A 17 -5.98 -19.01 9.12
C ASP A 17 -6.01 -20.50 9.47
N LYS A 18 -7.17 -21.00 9.92
CA LYS A 18 -7.34 -22.40 10.36
C LYS A 18 -6.97 -23.46 9.30
N SER A 19 -7.05 -23.12 8.01
CA SER A 19 -6.78 -24.07 6.92
C SER A 19 -5.31 -24.12 6.49
N THR A 20 -4.59 -23.00 6.62
CA THR A 20 -3.22 -22.86 6.13
C THR A 20 -2.19 -22.61 7.22
N GLY A 21 -2.63 -22.31 8.46
CA GLY A 21 -1.77 -21.92 9.58
C GLY A 21 -1.12 -20.53 9.43
N LYS A 22 -1.40 -19.81 8.34
CA LYS A 22 -0.77 -18.53 8.01
C LYS A 22 -1.29 -17.41 8.91
N LYS A 23 -0.41 -16.46 9.26
CA LYS A 23 -0.81 -15.26 10.01
C LYS A 23 -1.69 -14.37 9.12
N ILE A 24 -2.78 -13.85 9.68
CA ILE A 24 -3.72 -13.01 8.94
C ILE A 24 -3.39 -11.53 9.15
N VAL A 25 -3.24 -10.80 8.06
CA VAL A 25 -3.18 -9.35 8.02
C VAL A 25 -4.52 -8.81 7.52
N TYR A 26 -5.13 -7.95 8.31
CA TYR A 26 -6.38 -7.30 7.95
C TYR A 26 -6.12 -5.92 7.38
N ILE A 27 -6.64 -5.64 6.19
CA ILE A 27 -6.61 -4.31 5.60
C ILE A 27 -7.96 -3.65 5.82
N MET A 28 -7.97 -2.49 6.43
CA MET A 28 -9.15 -1.64 6.53
C MET A 28 -9.00 -0.47 5.58
N ALA A 29 -9.95 -0.30 4.66
CA ALA A 29 -9.98 0.83 3.75
C ALA A 29 -11.39 1.41 3.59
N ASP A 30 -11.44 2.72 3.37
CA ASP A 30 -12.63 3.37 2.86
C ASP A 30 -12.85 3.07 1.37
N LYS A 31 -14.09 3.23 0.90
CA LYS A 31 -14.49 3.01 -0.49
C LYS A 31 -13.60 3.75 -1.51
N LYS A 32 -13.09 4.93 -1.15
CA LYS A 32 -12.19 5.72 -2.01
C LYS A 32 -10.77 5.11 -2.14
N CYS A 33 -10.39 4.29 -1.16
CA CYS A 33 -9.07 3.66 -1.06
C CYS A 33 -9.13 2.14 -1.30
N GLU A 34 -10.31 1.58 -1.60
CA GLU A 34 -10.53 0.14 -1.79
C GLU A 34 -9.60 -0.47 -2.86
N ARG A 35 -9.36 0.26 -3.96
CA ARG A 35 -8.41 -0.17 -5.00
C ARG A 35 -6.99 -0.39 -4.45
N TYR A 36 -6.54 0.45 -3.52
CA TYR A 36 -5.23 0.35 -2.88
C TYR A 36 -5.19 -0.79 -1.85
N ALA A 37 -6.34 -1.11 -1.23
CA ALA A 37 -6.45 -2.28 -0.37
C ALA A 37 -6.32 -3.57 -1.15
N HIS A 38 -6.98 -3.69 -2.31
CA HIS A 38 -6.85 -4.84 -3.19
C HIS A 38 -5.42 -5.01 -3.70
N THR A 39 -4.79 -3.91 -4.10
CA THR A 39 -3.35 -3.88 -4.39
C THR A 39 -2.52 -4.52 -3.27
N LEU A 40 -2.62 -4.00 -2.05
CA LEU A 40 -1.77 -4.45 -0.96
C LEU A 40 -2.11 -5.90 -0.56
N GLN A 41 -3.38 -6.28 -0.66
CA GLN A 41 -3.82 -7.67 -0.44
C GLN A 41 -3.14 -8.64 -1.40
N THR A 42 -3.09 -8.32 -2.69
CA THR A 42 -2.42 -9.15 -3.70
C THR A 42 -0.94 -9.29 -3.39
N LEU A 43 -0.27 -8.20 -3.00
CA LEU A 43 1.15 -8.21 -2.64
C LEU A 43 1.41 -9.05 -1.38
N ILE A 44 0.65 -8.83 -0.30
CA ILE A 44 0.83 -9.59 0.96
C ILE A 44 0.52 -11.07 0.75
N SER A 45 -0.54 -11.39 -0.01
CA SER A 45 -0.95 -12.79 -0.23
C SER A 45 0.02 -13.57 -1.12
N ALA A 46 0.89 -12.87 -1.86
CA ALA A 46 1.99 -13.48 -2.59
C ALA A 46 3.12 -13.97 -1.67
N LYS A 47 3.24 -13.42 -0.44
CA LYS A 47 4.19 -13.96 0.54
C LYS A 47 3.66 -15.28 1.11
N HIS A 48 4.52 -16.29 1.16
CA HIS A 48 4.12 -17.66 1.54
C HIS A 48 3.54 -17.76 2.96
N ASP A 49 3.96 -16.92 3.90
CA ASP A 49 3.61 -17.08 5.33
C ASP A 49 2.40 -16.25 5.78
N LEU A 50 1.85 -15.43 4.87
CA LEU A 50 0.80 -14.47 5.20
C LEU A 50 -0.47 -14.74 4.41
N LYS A 51 -1.60 -14.42 5.03
CA LYS A 51 -2.89 -14.29 4.36
C LYS A 51 -3.42 -12.89 4.58
N CYS A 52 -4.08 -12.33 3.58
CA CYS A 52 -4.61 -10.98 3.68
C CYS A 52 -6.13 -10.93 3.43
N SER A 53 -6.85 -10.18 4.26
CA SER A 53 -8.29 -9.96 4.11
C SER A 53 -8.65 -8.49 4.21
N ILE A 54 -9.53 -8.02 3.33
CA ILE A 54 -9.97 -6.63 3.27
C ILE A 54 -11.31 -6.49 3.99
N TYR A 55 -11.40 -5.47 4.83
CA TYR A 55 -12.64 -5.02 5.43
C TYR A 55 -12.93 -3.58 5.02
N THR A 56 -14.19 -3.35 4.67
CA THR A 56 -14.70 -1.98 4.57
C THR A 56 -14.83 -1.38 5.97
N LYS A 57 -14.79 -0.06 6.05
CA LYS A 57 -15.04 0.69 7.28
C LYS A 57 -16.30 0.24 8.04
N GLN A 58 -17.39 -0.05 7.33
CA GLN A 58 -18.66 -0.47 7.94
C GLN A 58 -18.53 -1.85 8.59
N VAL A 59 -17.92 -2.81 7.89
CA VAL A 59 -17.70 -4.15 8.42
C VAL A 59 -16.75 -4.09 9.61
N TYR A 60 -15.69 -3.29 9.53
CA TYR A 60 -14.76 -3.09 10.64
C TYR A 60 -15.46 -2.53 11.89
N LYS A 61 -16.27 -1.47 11.76
CA LYS A 61 -17.02 -0.89 12.90
C LYS A 61 -17.98 -1.91 13.51
N ALA A 62 -18.70 -2.66 12.70
CA ALA A 62 -19.65 -3.67 13.17
C ALA A 62 -18.98 -4.80 13.98
N HIS A 63 -17.68 -5.05 13.75
CA HIS A 63 -16.93 -6.13 14.38
C HIS A 63 -15.86 -5.64 15.35
N MET A 64 -15.81 -4.34 15.67
CA MET A 64 -14.75 -3.76 16.50
C MET A 64 -14.66 -4.39 17.89
N SER A 65 -15.79 -4.86 18.44
CA SER A 65 -15.83 -5.60 19.72
C SER A 65 -15.23 -7.01 19.66
N LYS A 66 -15.10 -7.59 18.46
CA LYS A 66 -14.49 -8.90 18.21
C LYS A 66 -13.04 -8.79 17.72
N VAL A 67 -12.59 -7.59 17.37
CA VAL A 67 -11.21 -7.33 17.00
C VAL A 67 -10.35 -7.44 18.26
N SER A 68 -9.49 -8.44 18.32
CA SER A 68 -8.47 -8.55 19.38
C SER A 68 -7.37 -7.52 19.18
N SER A 69 -6.68 -7.18 20.27
CA SER A 69 -5.39 -6.49 20.23
C SER A 69 -4.37 -7.24 19.39
N ASP A 70 -4.49 -8.57 19.30
CA ASP A 70 -3.54 -9.44 18.60
C ASP A 70 -3.67 -9.46 17.08
N ASN A 71 -4.74 -8.91 16.53
CA ASN A 71 -4.92 -8.86 15.09
C ASN A 71 -4.00 -7.80 14.46
N LEU A 72 -3.25 -8.20 13.43
CA LEU A 72 -2.49 -7.28 12.59
C LEU A 72 -3.45 -6.51 11.68
N ILE A 73 -3.51 -5.19 11.83
CA ILE A 73 -4.44 -4.35 11.04
C ILE A 73 -3.70 -3.21 10.37
N VAL A 74 -3.82 -3.11 9.06
CA VAL A 74 -3.28 -2.04 8.21
C VAL A 74 -4.43 -1.16 7.74
N PHE A 75 -4.42 0.11 8.14
CA PHE A 75 -5.38 1.12 7.72
C PHE A 75 -4.88 1.82 6.46
N ILE A 76 -5.73 1.94 5.43
CA ILE A 76 -5.41 2.69 4.21
C ILE A 76 -6.32 3.91 4.06
N GLY A 77 -5.69 5.08 4.05
CA GLY A 77 -6.32 6.39 4.05
C GLY A 77 -6.58 6.92 5.46
N GLU A 78 -6.84 8.22 5.51
CA GLU A 78 -7.21 8.92 6.75
C GLU A 78 -8.73 8.95 6.93
N ASN A 79 -9.19 8.41 8.04
CA ASN A 79 -10.55 8.52 8.53
C ASN A 79 -10.59 8.57 10.06
N ASP A 80 -11.79 8.79 10.60
CA ASP A 80 -12.06 8.82 12.04
C ASP A 80 -11.53 7.59 12.78
N ILE A 81 -11.56 6.40 12.17
CA ILE A 81 -11.08 5.16 12.79
C ILE A 81 -9.56 5.08 12.76
N SER A 82 -8.93 5.32 11.61
CA SER A 82 -7.47 5.25 11.47
C SER A 82 -6.79 6.29 12.36
N ASN A 83 -7.35 7.50 12.43
CA ASN A 83 -6.78 8.59 13.24
C ASN A 83 -6.95 8.33 14.74
N ALA A 84 -8.07 7.71 15.15
CA ALA A 84 -8.27 7.30 16.53
C ALA A 84 -7.39 6.11 16.93
N ALA A 85 -7.17 5.16 16.01
CA ALA A 85 -6.32 4.00 16.25
C ALA A 85 -4.83 4.35 16.33
N LEU A 86 -4.40 5.38 15.59
CA LEU A 86 -2.99 5.71 15.38
C LEU A 86 -2.75 7.23 15.42
N PRO A 87 -3.04 7.91 16.55
CA PRO A 87 -2.96 9.38 16.64
C PRO A 87 -1.52 9.93 16.60
N LYS A 88 -0.49 9.09 16.84
CA LYS A 88 0.92 9.48 16.93
C LYS A 88 1.87 8.46 16.30
N VAL A 89 1.63 8.10 15.03
CA VAL A 89 2.58 7.25 14.31
C VAL A 89 3.78 8.06 13.85
N LYS A 90 4.99 7.58 14.17
CA LYS A 90 6.20 8.11 13.57
C LYS A 90 6.22 7.69 12.10
N ASN A 91 6.13 8.65 11.18
CA ASN A 91 6.22 8.38 9.76
C ASN A 91 7.57 7.70 9.46
N GLN A 92 7.49 6.54 8.84
CA GLN A 92 8.62 5.72 8.41
C GLN A 92 8.97 5.99 6.94
N ALA A 93 8.11 6.69 6.20
CA ALA A 93 8.36 7.12 4.83
C ALA A 93 9.26 8.35 4.75
N ASP A 94 9.85 8.56 3.58
CA ASP A 94 10.39 9.87 3.23
C ASP A 94 9.24 10.88 3.07
N GLY A 95 9.16 11.82 4.02
CA GLY A 95 8.16 12.89 4.04
C GLY A 95 8.25 13.85 2.84
N ASN A 96 9.36 13.85 2.11
CA ASN A 96 9.60 14.76 0.99
C ASN A 96 8.60 14.62 -0.17
N PHE A 97 7.90 13.49 -0.26
CA PHE A 97 6.93 13.22 -1.33
C PHE A 97 5.47 13.14 -0.86
N GLY A 98 5.21 13.50 0.41
CA GLY A 98 3.88 13.40 1.01
C GLY A 98 3.42 11.94 1.15
N LEU A 99 4.37 11.01 1.31
CA LEU A 99 4.10 9.62 1.62
C LEU A 99 4.03 9.47 3.13
N VAL A 100 3.02 8.76 3.62
CA VAL A 100 2.86 8.56 5.06
C VAL A 100 2.59 7.09 5.31
N TYR A 101 3.52 6.40 5.96
CA TYR A 101 3.23 5.12 6.55
C TYR A 101 3.95 4.94 7.88
N GLY A 102 3.42 4.07 8.72
CA GLY A 102 4.08 3.65 9.94
C GLY A 102 3.14 2.81 10.79
N TRP A 103 3.62 2.37 11.94
CA TRP A 103 2.87 1.51 12.82
C TRP A 103 3.11 1.85 14.28
N HIS A 104 2.18 1.40 15.11
CA HIS A 104 2.31 1.31 16.55
C HIS A 104 1.70 -0.03 16.99
N GLY A 105 2.52 -0.89 17.57
CA GLY A 105 2.19 -2.28 17.82
C GLY A 105 1.62 -3.00 16.61
N LYS A 106 0.47 -3.64 16.79
CA LYS A 106 -0.20 -4.47 15.77
C LYS A 106 -1.03 -3.67 14.77
N ARG A 107 -0.89 -2.34 14.75
CA ARG A 107 -1.66 -1.41 13.92
C ARG A 107 -0.74 -0.56 13.04
N ALA A 108 -0.98 -0.58 11.74
CA ALA A 108 -0.26 0.22 10.75
C ALA A 108 -1.20 1.18 10.02
N ILE A 109 -0.67 2.30 9.52
CA ILE A 109 -1.38 3.25 8.66
C ILE A 109 -0.58 3.48 7.37
N ILE A 110 -1.30 3.63 6.27
CA ILE A 110 -0.80 4.07 4.96
C ILE A 110 -1.72 5.21 4.51
N SER A 111 -1.19 6.43 4.40
CA SER A 111 -1.90 7.60 3.89
C SER A 111 -0.99 8.45 2.99
N THR A 112 -1.52 9.57 2.52
CA THR A 112 -0.78 10.49 1.64
C THR A 112 -1.14 11.92 1.96
N GLU A 113 -0.15 12.77 2.04
CA GLU A 113 -0.32 14.21 2.17
C GLU A 113 -0.20 14.91 0.81
N SER A 114 -1.07 15.90 0.61
CA SER A 114 -1.07 16.69 -0.62
C SER A 114 0.04 17.73 -0.56
N ILE A 115 1.18 17.45 -1.18
CA ILE A 115 2.30 18.39 -1.24
C ILE A 115 2.46 19.03 -2.62
N PHE A 116 3.17 20.16 -2.66
CA PHE A 116 3.62 20.80 -3.89
C PHE A 116 5.13 20.65 -3.99
N VAL A 117 5.61 20.23 -5.16
CA VAL A 117 7.03 19.98 -5.44
C VAL A 117 7.50 20.84 -6.60
N ASN A 118 8.78 21.21 -6.60
CA ASN A 118 9.39 21.88 -7.74
C ASN A 118 9.79 20.86 -8.83
N GLN A 119 10.33 21.33 -9.95
CA GLN A 119 10.73 20.46 -11.06
C GLN A 119 11.87 19.48 -10.71
N GLN A 120 12.78 19.85 -9.80
CA GLN A 120 13.87 18.97 -9.38
C GLN A 120 13.34 17.86 -8.49
N SER A 121 12.61 18.19 -7.43
CA SER A 121 11.94 17.23 -6.54
C SER A 121 10.98 16.31 -7.29
N LEU A 122 10.41 16.77 -8.42
CA LEU A 122 9.63 15.92 -9.31
C LEU A 122 10.49 14.84 -9.99
N LYS A 123 11.69 15.17 -10.48
CA LYS A 123 12.62 14.18 -11.03
C LYS A 123 13.08 13.22 -9.95
N ASP A 124 13.40 13.74 -8.77
CA ASP A 124 13.82 12.94 -7.62
C ASP A 124 12.71 11.93 -7.22
N PHE A 125 11.44 12.35 -7.27
CA PHE A 125 10.31 11.44 -7.05
C PHE A 125 10.19 10.34 -8.12
N VAL A 126 10.45 10.67 -9.39
CA VAL A 126 10.42 9.68 -10.48
C VAL A 126 11.53 8.65 -10.29
N GLU A 127 12.73 9.09 -9.95
CA GLU A 127 13.85 8.20 -9.65
C GLU A 127 13.56 7.32 -8.43
N TYR A 128 13.08 7.92 -7.35
CA TYR A 128 12.63 7.20 -6.16
C TYR A 128 11.57 6.13 -6.50
N TYR A 129 10.55 6.49 -7.28
CA TYR A 129 9.50 5.56 -7.70
C TYR A 129 10.06 4.39 -8.53
N ASN A 130 10.97 4.67 -9.46
CA ASN A 130 11.61 3.63 -10.27
C ASN A 130 12.45 2.68 -9.40
N ASN A 131 13.17 3.20 -8.41
CA ASN A 131 13.91 2.38 -7.45
C ASN A 131 12.98 1.44 -6.64
N LEU A 132 11.80 1.91 -6.25
CA LEU A 132 10.79 1.05 -5.61
C LEU A 132 10.30 -0.08 -6.52
N CYS A 133 10.07 0.25 -7.79
CA CYS A 133 9.67 -0.72 -8.81
C CYS A 133 10.75 -1.80 -9.02
N GLU A 134 12.02 -1.42 -9.08
CA GLU A 134 13.13 -2.36 -9.16
C GLU A 134 13.26 -3.24 -7.91
N GLY A 135 13.12 -2.64 -6.73
CA GLY A 135 13.15 -3.35 -5.44
C GLY A 135 12.07 -4.44 -5.37
N MET A 136 10.85 -4.11 -5.80
CA MET A 136 9.77 -5.10 -5.91
C MET A 136 10.11 -6.20 -6.92
N GLN A 137 10.59 -5.87 -8.12
CA GLN A 137 10.92 -6.87 -9.14
C GLN A 137 11.89 -7.94 -8.62
N LYS A 138 12.89 -7.52 -7.83
CA LYS A 138 13.83 -8.46 -7.19
C LYS A 138 13.11 -9.41 -6.24
N GLN A 139 12.23 -8.90 -5.37
CA GLN A 139 11.46 -9.74 -4.46
C GLN A 139 10.57 -10.73 -5.23
N ILE A 140 9.92 -10.30 -6.30
CA ILE A 140 8.98 -11.11 -7.08
C ILE A 140 9.68 -12.25 -7.80
N THR A 141 10.85 -11.96 -8.36
CA THR A 141 11.69 -12.97 -9.02
C THR A 141 12.14 -14.04 -8.01
N GLN A 142 12.33 -13.68 -6.75
CA GLN A 142 12.68 -14.60 -5.67
C GLN A 142 11.50 -15.44 -5.19
N PHE A 143 10.29 -14.88 -5.13
CA PHE A 143 9.07 -15.59 -4.70
C PHE A 143 8.44 -16.49 -5.78
N GLY A 144 8.97 -16.46 -7.02
CA GLY A 144 8.36 -17.11 -8.17
C GLY A 144 7.24 -16.25 -8.74
N ALA A 145 7.34 -15.90 -10.02
CA ALA A 145 6.42 -14.96 -10.65
C ALA A 145 4.99 -15.55 -10.73
N CYS A 146 4.08 -15.00 -9.94
CA CYS A 146 2.64 -15.27 -10.10
C CYS A 146 2.05 -14.30 -11.15
N ASN A 147 1.22 -14.81 -12.06
CA ASN A 147 0.61 -14.03 -13.15
C ASN A 147 -0.17 -12.79 -12.66
N ASP A 148 -0.80 -12.87 -11.49
CA ASP A 148 -1.56 -11.75 -10.91
C ASP A 148 -0.66 -10.57 -10.54
N LEU A 149 0.56 -10.86 -10.10
CA LEU A 149 1.54 -9.84 -9.75
C LEU A 149 2.09 -9.16 -11.00
N LEU A 150 2.45 -9.94 -12.01
CA LEU A 150 2.93 -9.42 -13.30
C LEU A 150 1.87 -8.53 -13.98
N THR A 151 0.60 -8.93 -13.92
CA THR A 151 -0.53 -8.17 -14.45
C THR A 151 -0.76 -6.87 -13.68
N TYR A 152 -0.60 -6.90 -12.35
CA TYR A 152 -0.64 -5.71 -11.53
C TYR A 152 0.47 -4.70 -11.94
N PHE A 153 1.70 -5.16 -12.18
CA PHE A 153 2.80 -4.27 -12.57
C PHE A 153 2.69 -3.73 -13.99
N SER A 154 2.13 -4.50 -14.94
CA SER A 154 1.87 -4.00 -16.29
C SER A 154 0.84 -2.86 -16.30
N ILE A 155 -0.20 -2.97 -15.47
CA ILE A 155 -1.25 -1.96 -15.32
C ILE A 155 -0.74 -0.71 -14.59
N ILE A 156 0.25 -0.84 -13.70
CA ILE A 156 0.68 0.25 -12.82
C ILE A 156 1.89 1.02 -13.31
N GLY A 157 2.78 0.38 -14.07
CA GLY A 157 3.94 1.02 -14.64
C GLY A 157 3.70 1.80 -15.93
N GLY A 158 2.61 1.53 -16.65
CA GLY A 158 2.57 1.92 -18.07
C GLY A 158 3.76 1.34 -18.82
N GLY A 159 4.06 0.05 -18.58
CA GLY A 159 5.35 -0.56 -18.91
C GLY A 159 5.75 -0.40 -20.37
N ILE A 160 6.98 0.07 -20.58
CA ILE A 160 7.75 -0.18 -21.80
C ILE A 160 8.53 -1.46 -21.52
N MET A 161 8.47 -2.46 -22.42
CA MET A 161 9.29 -3.66 -22.31
C MET A 161 10.77 -3.28 -22.15
N GLY A 162 11.39 -3.66 -21.03
CA GLY A 162 12.83 -3.50 -20.87
C GLY A 162 13.57 -4.37 -21.90
N LEU A 163 14.64 -3.83 -22.49
CA LEU A 163 15.57 -4.48 -23.43
C LEU A 163 16.34 -5.64 -22.77
N GLY A 164 15.63 -6.70 -22.36
CA GLY A 164 16.20 -7.85 -21.65
C GLY A 164 15.32 -9.11 -21.59
N GLY A 165 14.23 -9.16 -22.37
CA GLY A 165 13.61 -10.41 -22.80
C GLY A 165 12.67 -11.16 -21.86
N LEU A 166 12.64 -10.95 -20.53
CA LEU A 166 11.78 -11.75 -19.63
C LEU A 166 11.24 -10.98 -18.39
N GLY A 167 10.91 -9.70 -18.50
CA GLY A 167 10.33 -8.97 -17.36
C GLY A 167 9.60 -7.70 -17.76
N ILE A 168 8.37 -7.54 -17.25
CA ILE A 168 7.61 -6.28 -17.35
C ILE A 168 8.19 -5.35 -16.28
N ILE A 169 8.97 -4.35 -16.69
CA ILE A 169 9.51 -3.36 -15.76
C ILE A 169 8.56 -2.16 -15.77
N PRO A 170 7.93 -1.81 -14.63
CA PRO A 170 7.16 -0.57 -14.52
C PRO A 170 8.11 0.63 -14.39
N ILE A 171 8.91 0.91 -15.42
CA ILE A 171 9.75 2.11 -15.47
C ILE A 171 8.88 3.28 -15.90
N VAL A 172 8.78 4.28 -15.04
CA VAL A 172 8.05 5.49 -15.33
C VAL A 172 9.05 6.56 -15.76
N THR A 173 8.92 7.05 -16.99
CA THR A 173 9.76 8.16 -17.47
C THR A 173 9.19 9.49 -16.98
N SER A 174 10.05 10.49 -16.84
CA SER A 174 9.65 11.86 -16.49
C SER A 174 8.59 12.43 -17.45
N SER A 175 8.62 12.05 -18.73
CA SER A 175 7.58 12.40 -19.72
C SER A 175 6.23 11.71 -19.46
N PHE A 176 6.22 10.45 -19.01
CA PHE A 176 4.97 9.72 -18.68
C PHE A 176 4.30 10.26 -17.41
N VAL A 177 5.08 10.65 -16.39
CA VAL A 177 4.51 11.24 -15.16
C VAL A 177 3.95 12.64 -15.43
N LEU A 178 4.50 13.40 -16.39
CA LEU A 178 3.89 14.65 -16.84
C LEU A 178 2.53 14.42 -17.53
N SER A 179 2.35 13.31 -18.26
CA SER A 179 1.08 12.95 -18.92
C SER A 179 0.00 12.41 -17.95
N PHE A 180 0.40 11.69 -16.89
CA PHE A 180 -0.56 11.03 -16.00
C PHE A 180 -0.54 11.48 -14.53
N GLY A 181 0.39 12.34 -14.08
CA GLY A 181 0.71 12.48 -12.66
C GLY A 181 0.85 13.90 -12.08
N PHE A 182 0.84 14.97 -12.89
CA PHE A 182 1.04 16.33 -12.38
C PHE A 182 0.07 17.37 -12.92
N VAL A 183 -0.45 18.22 -12.02
CA VAL A 183 -1.15 19.46 -12.40
C VAL A 183 -0.17 20.61 -12.19
N GLY A 184 0.28 21.22 -13.28
CA GLY A 184 1.12 22.42 -13.21
C GLY A 184 0.27 23.65 -12.90
N ILE A 185 0.56 24.35 -11.81
CA ILE A 185 -0.07 25.63 -11.50
C ILE A 185 0.86 26.74 -12.00
N LYS A 186 0.43 27.50 -13.02
CA LYS A 186 1.16 28.71 -13.45
C LYS A 186 0.88 29.84 -12.47
N ASN A 187 1.84 30.15 -11.60
CA ASN A 187 1.81 31.39 -10.82
C ASN A 187 2.78 32.40 -11.43
N LYS A 188 2.36 33.66 -11.56
CA LYS A 188 2.99 34.66 -12.45
C LYS A 188 4.45 35.02 -12.14
N ASN A 189 5.00 34.70 -10.96
CA ASN A 189 6.31 35.25 -10.56
C ASN A 189 7.41 34.25 -10.16
N THR A 190 7.19 32.96 -9.94
CA THR A 190 8.28 32.08 -9.42
C THR A 190 7.92 30.61 -9.64
N PHE A 191 8.85 29.81 -10.19
CA PHE A 191 8.89 28.33 -10.34
C PHE A 191 7.56 27.56 -10.51
N LYS A 192 7.44 26.77 -11.59
CA LYS A 192 6.30 25.84 -11.78
C LYS A 192 6.27 24.85 -10.61
N ASN A 193 5.34 25.05 -9.67
CA ASN A 193 5.05 24.08 -8.63
C ASN A 193 4.10 23.03 -9.20
N PHE A 194 4.43 21.76 -8.97
CA PHE A 194 3.70 20.60 -9.43
C PHE A 194 3.06 19.91 -8.23
N LYS A 195 1.83 19.45 -8.40
CA LYS A 195 1.17 18.59 -7.42
C LYS A 195 1.27 17.14 -7.88
N ILE A 196 1.87 16.27 -7.05
CA ILE A 196 1.85 14.82 -7.31
C ILE A 196 0.40 14.33 -7.18
N LYS A 197 -0.11 13.59 -8.16
CA LYS A 197 -1.44 12.99 -8.04
C LYS A 197 -1.45 11.99 -6.89
N LYS A 198 -2.51 12.07 -6.06
CA LYS A 198 -2.73 11.16 -4.93
C LYS A 198 -2.63 9.68 -5.30
N ASP A 199 -3.10 9.30 -6.50
CA ASP A 199 -3.02 7.91 -6.96
C ASP A 199 -1.59 7.39 -7.03
N LEU A 200 -0.67 8.23 -7.52
CA LEU A 200 0.73 7.88 -7.64
C LEU A 200 1.42 7.86 -6.26
N GLN A 201 1.04 8.77 -5.35
CA GLN A 201 1.51 8.77 -3.97
C GLN A 201 1.08 7.49 -3.23
N TYR A 202 -0.19 7.07 -3.33
CA TYR A 202 -0.65 5.84 -2.68
C TYR A 202 0.06 4.60 -3.21
N ARG A 203 0.28 4.52 -4.52
CA ARG A 203 1.05 3.44 -5.14
C ARG A 203 2.48 3.41 -4.59
N ALA A 204 3.18 4.54 -4.64
CA ALA A 204 4.54 4.65 -4.08
C ALA A 204 4.60 4.23 -2.61
N CYS A 205 3.66 4.72 -1.80
CA CYS A 205 3.60 4.43 -0.38
C CYS A 205 3.36 2.95 -0.09
N ILE A 206 2.49 2.29 -0.85
CA ILE A 206 2.25 0.85 -0.72
C ILE A 206 3.50 0.03 -1.08
N MET A 207 4.20 0.39 -2.17
CA MET A 207 5.41 -0.29 -2.59
C MET A 207 6.52 -0.14 -1.54
N GLU A 208 6.71 1.07 -1.02
CA GLU A 208 7.65 1.35 0.06
C GLU A 208 7.29 0.58 1.34
N PHE A 209 6.02 0.61 1.77
CA PHE A 209 5.57 -0.18 2.92
C PHE A 209 5.81 -1.67 2.70
N TYR A 210 5.46 -2.22 1.54
CA TYR A 210 5.65 -3.64 1.24
C TYR A 210 7.13 -4.05 1.24
N ASN A 211 8.00 -3.25 0.61
CA ASN A 211 9.43 -3.55 0.48
C ASN A 211 10.19 -3.39 1.80
N ASN A 212 9.93 -2.30 2.54
CA ASN A 212 10.78 -1.84 3.63
C ASN A 212 10.10 -1.81 5.01
N GLY A 213 8.77 -1.82 5.03
CA GLY A 213 7.97 -1.62 6.25
C GLY A 213 7.22 -2.87 6.74
N LEU A 214 6.74 -3.74 5.85
CA LEU A 214 5.82 -4.83 6.19
C LEU A 214 6.47 -5.85 7.13
N ASP A 215 7.69 -6.27 6.83
CA ASP A 215 8.38 -7.28 7.64
C ASP A 215 8.74 -6.73 9.02
N LYS A 216 9.17 -5.45 9.09
CA LYS A 216 9.43 -4.74 10.35
C LYS A 216 8.16 -4.58 11.18
N PHE A 217 7.05 -4.20 10.53
CA PHE A 217 5.75 -4.12 11.19
C PHE A 217 5.36 -5.46 11.81
N ILE A 218 5.52 -6.56 11.08
CA ILE A 218 5.18 -7.90 11.59
C ILE A 218 6.12 -8.32 12.73
N GLU A 219 7.42 -8.01 12.62
CA GLU A 219 8.44 -8.32 13.63
C GLU A 219 8.20 -7.56 14.94
N ASP A 220 7.99 -6.24 14.86
CA ASP A 220 7.68 -5.39 16.02
C ASP A 220 6.37 -5.83 16.68
N ALA A 221 5.36 -6.14 15.87
CA ALA A 221 4.08 -6.66 16.33
C ALA A 221 4.17 -8.06 17.00
N CYS A 222 5.24 -8.81 16.80
CA CYS A 222 5.49 -10.09 17.49
C CYS A 222 6.30 -9.91 18.78
N ARG A 223 6.98 -8.77 18.96
CA ARG A 223 7.80 -8.47 20.15
C ARG A 223 6.99 -7.85 21.29
N GLU A 224 5.89 -7.19 20.97
CA GLU A 224 4.90 -6.65 21.92
C GLU A 224 3.87 -7.70 22.37
#